data_AF-D4CKQ2-F1
#
_entry.id   AF-D4CKQ2-F1
#
_cell.length_a   1.000
_cell.length_b   1.000
_cell.length_c   1.000
_cell.angle_alpha   90.00
_cell.angle_beta   90.00
_cell.angle_gamma   90.00
#
_symmetry.space_group_name_H-M   'P 1'
#
loop_
_entity.id
_entity.type
_entity.pdbx_description
1 polymer ?
#
loop_
_entity_poly.entity_id
_entity_poly.type
_entity_poly.pdbx_seq_one_letter_code
_entity_poly.pdbx_strand_id
1 'polypeptide(L)'
;MGIGPSTKETTLHHFRDPLLSVLSEDQDLDLLGIVIAGIPQDNENKYFTGERVAAWLEAMRADGAVVSEDSWGNSNVDFAHAIEEIGKRGISVVGVSFVGTQAQFVVSNEYMDTIVDINKSAEGIETNVVGENNLDERDARKAAALLKLKMRKRENGK
;
A
#
# COMPACT_ATOMS: atom_id res chain seq x y z
N MET A 1 1.56 -21.35 -11.00
CA MET A 1 2.90 -21.13 -10.41
C MET A 1 3.12 -19.63 -10.42
N GLY A 2 2.99 -18.95 -9.28
CA GLY A 2 3.17 -17.51 -9.19
C GLY A 2 4.45 -17.23 -8.41
N ILE A 3 5.53 -16.89 -9.11
CA ILE A 3 6.68 -16.25 -8.50
C ILE A 3 6.28 -14.77 -8.42
N GLY A 4 5.94 -14.29 -7.23
CA GLY A 4 5.81 -12.86 -6.98
C GLY A 4 7.17 -12.19 -7.15
N PRO A 5 7.22 -10.88 -7.45
CA PRO A 5 8.47 -10.16 -7.52
C PRO A 5 9.19 -10.38 -6.20
N SER A 6 10.47 -10.73 -6.27
CA SER A 6 11.29 -10.70 -5.08
C SER A 6 11.55 -9.22 -4.81
N THR A 7 10.66 -8.58 -4.04
CA THR A 7 10.81 -7.18 -3.58
C THR A 7 12.09 -6.97 -2.79
N LYS A 8 12.74 -8.06 -2.37
CA LYS A 8 13.99 -8.15 -1.61
C LYS A 8 13.89 -7.43 -0.27
N GLU A 9 12.70 -7.24 0.30
CA GLU A 9 12.58 -6.68 1.64
C GLU A 9 13.26 -7.64 2.64
N THR A 10 14.47 -7.27 3.04
CA THR A 10 15.27 -8.07 3.95
C THR A 10 14.70 -7.94 5.36
N THR A 11 15.05 -8.88 6.25
CA THR A 11 14.72 -8.72 7.68
C THR A 11 15.17 -7.36 8.22
N LEU A 12 16.34 -6.86 7.77
CA LEU A 12 16.84 -5.54 8.14
C LEU A 12 15.92 -4.41 7.63
N HIS A 13 15.35 -4.56 6.44
CA HIS A 13 14.42 -3.60 5.85
C HIS A 13 13.13 -3.52 6.66
N HIS A 14 12.53 -4.65 7.05
CA HIS A 14 11.38 -4.63 7.97
C HIS A 14 11.68 -4.05 9.36
N PHE A 15 12.90 -4.27 9.89
CA PHE A 15 13.32 -3.63 11.15
C PHE A 15 13.59 -2.13 11.01
N ARG A 16 13.83 -1.65 9.79
CA ARG A 16 14.10 -0.25 9.45
C ARG A 16 13.13 0.21 8.38
N ASP A 17 11.85 -0.05 8.62
CA ASP A 17 10.80 0.20 7.65
C ASP A 17 10.77 1.69 7.27
N PRO A 18 11.06 2.05 6.00
CA PRO A 18 11.13 3.45 5.61
C PRO A 18 9.77 4.14 5.66
N LEU A 19 8.67 3.40 5.45
CA LEU A 19 7.33 3.95 5.50
C LEU A 19 6.99 4.38 6.93
N LEU A 20 7.27 3.52 7.90
CA LEU A 20 7.09 3.81 9.33
C LEU A 20 7.98 4.96 9.78
N SER A 21 9.26 4.97 9.39
CA SER A 21 10.19 6.06 9.73
C SER A 21 9.66 7.41 9.23
N VAL A 22 9.25 7.49 7.96
CA VAL A 22 8.75 8.74 7.36
C VAL A 22 7.43 9.17 7.98
N LEU A 23 6.46 8.24 8.15
CA LEU A 23 5.14 8.58 8.66
C LEU A 23 5.17 8.97 10.15
N SER A 24 6.04 8.35 10.96
CA SER A 24 6.15 8.66 12.40
C SER A 24 6.93 9.95 12.69
N GLU A 25 7.81 10.39 11.77
CA GLU A 25 8.56 11.63 11.92
C GLU A 25 7.85 12.86 11.33
N ASP A 26 6.83 12.67 10.48
CA ASP A 26 6.08 13.74 9.82
C ASP A 26 5.28 14.56 10.84
N GLN A 27 5.51 15.87 10.88
CA GLN A 27 4.88 16.76 11.87
C GLN A 27 3.42 17.13 11.54
N ASP A 28 2.97 16.85 10.31
CA ASP A 28 1.60 17.11 9.88
C ASP A 28 0.69 15.87 10.03
N LEU A 29 1.26 14.71 10.35
CA LEU A 29 0.55 13.44 10.49
C LEU A 29 0.62 12.94 11.93
N ASP A 30 -0.50 12.45 12.44
CA ASP A 30 -0.56 11.70 13.70
C ASP A 30 -0.65 10.20 13.39
N LEU A 31 0.41 9.45 13.70
CA LEU A 31 0.46 8.02 13.42
C LEU A 31 -0.40 7.25 14.43
N LEU A 32 -1.62 6.90 14.01
CA LEU A 32 -2.59 6.18 14.85
C LEU A 32 -2.18 4.73 15.18
N GLY A 33 -1.51 4.05 14.27
CA GLY A 33 -1.10 2.65 14.46
C GLY A 33 -0.71 1.93 13.17
N ILE A 34 -0.37 0.65 13.33
CA ILE A 34 0.01 -0.26 12.24
C ILE A 34 -0.94 -1.46 12.28
N VAL A 35 -1.52 -1.80 11.13
CA VAL A 35 -2.34 -3.00 10.95
C VAL A 35 -1.55 -4.00 10.11
N ILE A 36 -1.33 -5.19 10.64
CA ILE A 36 -0.71 -6.30 9.92
C ILE A 36 -1.81 -7.30 9.56
N ALA A 37 -2.07 -7.45 8.26
CA ALA A 37 -2.99 -8.43 7.72
C ALA A 37 -2.20 -9.54 7.02
N GLY A 38 -2.62 -10.79 7.22
CA GLY A 38 -2.12 -11.90 6.41
C GLY A 38 -2.70 -11.83 4.99
N ILE A 39 -2.03 -12.47 4.02
CA ILE A 39 -2.46 -12.56 2.63
C ILE A 39 -3.04 -13.97 2.39
N PRO A 40 -4.38 -14.13 2.35
CA PRO A 40 -5.01 -15.43 2.18
C PRO A 40 -4.85 -15.96 0.77
N GLN A 41 -4.81 -17.28 0.62
CA GLN A 41 -4.69 -17.89 -0.70
C GLN A 41 -6.02 -17.88 -1.47
N ASP A 42 -7.11 -18.24 -0.80
CA ASP A 42 -8.46 -18.29 -1.39
C ASP A 42 -9.13 -16.92 -1.38
N ASN A 43 -10.05 -16.71 -2.33
CA ASN A 43 -10.65 -15.40 -2.54
C ASN A 43 -11.63 -15.01 -1.42
N GLU A 44 -12.35 -15.96 -0.83
CA GLU A 44 -13.31 -15.66 0.25
C GLU A 44 -12.59 -15.00 1.43
N ASN A 45 -11.47 -15.58 1.87
CA ASN A 45 -10.67 -15.02 2.95
C ASN A 45 -9.99 -13.69 2.57
N LYS A 46 -9.63 -13.49 1.30
CA LYS A 46 -9.10 -12.19 0.83
C LYS A 46 -10.14 -11.08 0.97
N TYR A 47 -11.38 -11.33 0.53
CA TYR A 47 -12.46 -10.37 0.69
C TYR A 47 -12.74 -10.10 2.17
N PHE A 48 -12.85 -11.16 2.97
CA PHE A 48 -13.02 -11.05 4.42
C PHE A 48 -11.91 -10.18 5.07
N THR A 49 -10.65 -10.40 4.70
CA THR A 49 -9.51 -9.66 5.25
C THR A 49 -9.58 -8.18 4.91
N GLY A 50 -9.87 -7.83 3.65
CA GLY A 50 -10.04 -6.43 3.23
C GLY A 50 -11.15 -5.71 3.99
N GLU A 51 -12.31 -6.35 4.18
CA GLU A 51 -13.40 -5.81 4.99
C GLU A 51 -12.99 -5.60 6.45
N ARG A 52 -12.25 -6.55 7.05
CA ARG A 52 -11.82 -6.45 8.46
C ARG A 52 -10.83 -5.30 8.67
N VAL A 53 -9.88 -5.14 7.75
CA VAL A 53 -8.93 -4.01 7.78
C VAL A 53 -9.69 -2.69 7.75
N ALA A 54 -10.62 -2.52 6.80
CA ALA A 54 -11.37 -1.28 6.67
C ALA A 54 -12.26 -1.00 7.90
N ALA A 55 -12.87 -2.04 8.49
CA ALA A 55 -13.65 -1.91 9.72
C ALA A 55 -12.81 -1.46 10.93
N TRP A 56 -11.55 -1.94 11.05
CA TRP A 56 -10.64 -1.46 12.08
C TRP A 56 -10.25 0.01 11.90
N LEU A 57 -9.93 0.41 10.67
CA LEU A 57 -9.59 1.80 10.36
C LEU A 57 -10.74 2.76 10.66
N GLU A 58 -11.97 2.37 10.33
CA GLU A 58 -13.18 3.12 10.67
C GLU A 58 -13.40 3.22 12.19
N ALA A 59 -13.24 2.12 12.92
CA ALA A 59 -13.36 2.11 14.38
C ALA A 59 -12.29 2.97 15.07
N MET A 60 -11.07 3.02 14.51
CA MET A 60 -9.99 3.91 14.94
C MET A 60 -10.22 5.37 14.53
N ARG A 61 -11.24 5.64 13.70
CA ARG A 61 -11.56 6.96 13.15
C ARG A 61 -10.39 7.54 12.35
N ALA A 62 -9.72 6.69 11.56
CA ALA A 62 -8.60 7.10 10.74
C ALA A 62 -9.05 8.07 9.63
N ASP A 63 -8.33 9.18 9.47
CA ASP A 63 -8.56 10.12 8.36
C ASP A 63 -7.93 9.65 7.05
N GLY A 64 -6.86 8.88 7.15
CA GLY A 64 -6.17 8.32 6.01
C GLY A 64 -5.39 7.06 6.35
N ALA A 65 -5.06 6.29 5.32
CA ALA A 65 -4.30 5.06 5.40
C ALA A 65 -3.34 4.91 4.22
N VAL A 66 -2.15 4.36 4.50
CA VAL A 66 -1.28 3.80 3.48
C VAL A 66 -1.43 2.28 3.53
N VAL A 67 -1.76 1.67 2.40
CA VAL A 67 -1.80 0.21 2.25
C VAL A 67 -0.57 -0.20 1.48
N SER A 68 0.29 -1.04 2.06
CA SER A 68 1.47 -1.59 1.40
C SER A 68 1.33 -3.09 1.24
N GLU A 69 1.73 -3.62 0.08
CA GLU A 69 1.88 -5.05 -0.13
C GLU A 69 3.29 -5.39 -0.62
N ASP A 70 3.79 -6.55 -0.18
CA ASP A 70 4.99 -7.18 -0.69
C ASP A 70 4.59 -8.41 -1.53
N SER A 71 3.86 -8.17 -2.62
CA SER A 71 3.37 -9.26 -3.46
C SER A 71 2.86 -8.79 -4.82
N TRP A 72 2.58 -9.75 -5.70
CA TRP A 72 2.03 -9.50 -7.03
C TRP A 72 1.18 -10.67 -7.52
N GLY A 73 0.24 -10.39 -8.42
CA GLY A 73 -0.64 -11.38 -9.00
C GLY A 73 -1.82 -11.69 -8.09
N ASN A 74 -1.91 -12.92 -7.60
CA ASN A 74 -3.06 -13.40 -6.82
C ASN A 74 -3.34 -12.53 -5.58
N SER A 75 -2.28 -12.06 -4.92
CA SER A 75 -2.33 -11.24 -3.72
C SER A 75 -2.73 -9.78 -3.97
N ASN A 76 -2.75 -9.33 -5.24
CA ASN A 76 -3.29 -8.01 -5.54
C ASN A 76 -4.80 -7.93 -5.28
N VAL A 77 -5.49 -9.07 -5.15
CA VAL A 77 -6.94 -9.12 -4.94
C VAL A 77 -7.32 -8.58 -3.56
N ASP A 78 -6.65 -9.03 -2.49
CA ASP A 78 -6.86 -8.51 -1.14
C ASP A 78 -6.32 -7.09 -0.98
N PHE A 79 -5.19 -6.74 -1.61
CA PHE A 79 -4.71 -5.36 -1.65
C PHE A 79 -5.72 -4.39 -2.27
N ALA A 80 -6.20 -4.71 -3.48
CA ALA A 80 -7.19 -3.91 -4.17
C ALA A 80 -8.48 -3.82 -3.37
N HIS A 81 -8.94 -4.93 -2.79
CA HIS A 81 -10.18 -4.94 -2.03
C HIS A 81 -10.06 -4.20 -0.69
N ALA A 82 -8.91 -4.26 0.00
CA ALA A 82 -8.67 -3.44 1.18
C ALA A 82 -8.74 -1.95 0.84
N ILE A 83 -8.11 -1.52 -0.26
CA ILE A 83 -8.19 -0.14 -0.76
C ILE A 83 -9.65 0.26 -1.06
N GLU A 84 -10.40 -0.63 -1.71
CA GLU A 84 -11.81 -0.42 -2.03
C GLU A 84 -12.65 -0.20 -0.76
N GLU A 85 -12.52 -1.09 0.22
CA GLU A 85 -13.32 -1.04 1.45
C GLU A 85 -12.95 0.14 2.36
N ILE A 86 -11.68 0.53 2.38
CA ILE A 86 -11.21 1.76 3.06
C ILE A 86 -11.83 2.99 2.38
N GLY A 87 -11.74 3.05 1.05
CA GLY A 87 -12.27 4.16 0.26
C GLY A 87 -13.79 4.34 0.39
N LYS A 88 -14.56 3.24 0.37
CA LYS A 88 -16.02 3.24 0.58
C LYS A 88 -16.44 3.83 1.94
N ARG A 89 -15.58 3.71 2.96
CA ARG A 89 -15.80 4.29 4.30
C ARG A 89 -15.38 5.76 4.39
N GLY A 90 -15.02 6.37 3.26
CA GLY A 90 -14.63 7.77 3.18
C GLY A 90 -13.24 8.05 3.74
N ILE A 91 -12.40 7.03 3.96
CA ILE A 91 -11.03 7.19 4.46
C ILE A 91 -10.08 7.41 3.28
N SER A 92 -9.21 8.42 3.37
CA SER A 92 -8.26 8.70 2.28
C SER A 92 -7.23 7.58 2.18
N VAL A 93 -7.06 6.97 1.01
CA VAL A 93 -6.18 5.80 0.86
C VAL A 93 -5.13 6.00 -0.24
N VAL A 94 -3.90 5.58 0.05
CA VAL A 94 -2.79 5.48 -0.90
C VAL A 94 -2.25 4.06 -0.86
N GLY A 95 -2.10 3.44 -2.02
CA GLY A 95 -1.44 2.14 -2.14
C GLY A 95 0.05 2.28 -2.41
N VAL A 96 0.85 1.34 -1.91
CA VAL A 96 2.27 1.20 -2.23
C VAL A 96 2.52 -0.26 -2.62
N SER A 97 2.95 -0.47 -3.86
CA SER A 97 3.14 -1.82 -4.41
C SER A 97 4.16 -1.77 -5.53
N PHE A 98 4.74 -2.92 -5.86
CA PHE A 98 5.57 -3.08 -7.04
C PHE A 98 4.67 -3.26 -8.26
N VAL A 99 4.67 -2.27 -9.17
CA VAL A 99 3.82 -2.30 -10.37
C VAL A 99 4.70 -2.54 -11.61
N GLY A 100 5.65 -1.63 -11.87
CA GLY A 100 6.49 -1.69 -13.05
C GLY A 100 5.71 -1.66 -14.38
N THR A 101 6.34 -2.14 -15.45
CA THR A 101 5.80 -2.29 -16.80
C THR A 101 5.47 -3.76 -17.13
N GLN A 102 5.95 -4.70 -16.31
CA GLN A 102 5.91 -6.14 -16.61
C GLN A 102 4.50 -6.73 -16.61
N ALA A 103 3.60 -6.29 -15.72
CA ALA A 103 2.17 -6.55 -15.82
C ALA A 103 1.36 -5.56 -14.99
N GLN A 104 0.05 -5.57 -15.22
CA GLN A 104 -0.92 -4.76 -14.51
C GLN A 104 -1.49 -5.50 -13.30
N PHE A 105 -2.15 -4.76 -12.40
CA PHE A 105 -2.94 -5.37 -11.33
C PHE A 105 -3.98 -6.34 -11.90
N VAL A 106 -4.15 -7.50 -11.25
CA VAL A 106 -5.13 -8.52 -11.64
C VAL A 106 -6.56 -7.98 -11.55
N VAL A 107 -6.80 -7.09 -10.59
CA VAL A 107 -8.06 -6.40 -10.36
C VAL A 107 -7.79 -4.93 -10.01
N SER A 108 -8.73 -4.05 -10.34
CA SER A 108 -8.65 -2.62 -10.01
C SER A 108 -10.02 -2.08 -9.61
N ASN A 109 -10.04 -1.00 -8.83
CA ASN A 109 -11.26 -0.27 -8.47
C ASN A 109 -11.03 1.25 -8.50
N GLU A 110 -12.10 2.02 -8.31
CA GLU A 110 -12.06 3.49 -8.41
C GLU A 110 -11.20 4.18 -7.33
N TYR A 111 -10.93 3.50 -6.20
CA TYR A 111 -10.13 4.02 -5.10
C TYR A 111 -8.63 3.73 -5.24
N MET A 112 -8.23 2.95 -6.25
CA MET A 112 -6.83 2.70 -6.62
C MET A 112 -6.25 3.80 -7.53
N ASP A 113 -6.78 5.02 -7.44
CA ASP A 113 -6.34 6.21 -8.20
C ASP A 113 -4.99 6.77 -7.73
N THR A 114 -4.43 6.22 -6.65
CA THR A 114 -3.16 6.68 -6.07
C THR A 114 -2.32 5.50 -5.60
N ILE A 115 -1.52 4.94 -6.51
CA ILE A 115 -0.55 3.89 -6.22
C ILE A 115 0.87 4.45 -6.40
N VAL A 116 1.70 4.29 -5.38
CA VAL A 116 3.14 4.55 -5.46
C VAL A 116 3.82 3.28 -5.94
N ASP A 117 4.39 3.34 -7.14
CA ASP A 117 5.20 2.27 -7.69
C ASP A 117 6.61 2.28 -7.06
N ILE A 118 6.99 1.15 -6.47
CA ILE A 118 8.31 0.93 -5.86
C ILE A 118 9.32 0.29 -6.82
N ASN A 119 9.02 0.19 -8.12
CA ASN A 119 10.02 -0.23 -9.11
C ASN A 119 11.09 0.87 -9.32
N LYS A 120 12.37 0.51 -9.20
CA LYS A 120 13.52 1.38 -9.52
C LYS A 120 14.31 0.90 -10.74
N SER A 121 13.98 -0.26 -11.28
CA SER A 121 14.63 -0.79 -12.48
C SER A 121 14.37 0.14 -13.68
N ALA A 122 15.38 0.35 -14.52
CA ALA A 122 15.21 1.16 -15.73
C ALA A 122 14.24 0.51 -16.74
N GLU A 123 14.15 -0.82 -16.73
CA GLU A 123 13.31 -1.61 -17.62
C GLU A 123 11.85 -1.72 -17.13
N GLY A 124 11.58 -1.36 -15.88
CA GLY A 124 10.27 -1.50 -15.24
C GLY A 124 9.90 -2.96 -14.90
N ILE A 125 10.87 -3.84 -14.74
CA ILE A 125 10.66 -5.26 -14.44
C ILE A 125 11.22 -5.62 -13.07
N GLU A 126 10.87 -6.79 -12.55
CA GLU A 126 11.53 -7.32 -11.35
C GLU A 126 12.96 -7.74 -11.70
N THR A 127 13.91 -7.37 -10.83
CA THR A 127 15.32 -7.76 -10.98
C THR A 127 15.84 -8.51 -9.77
N ASN A 128 17.04 -9.10 -9.92
CA ASN A 128 17.73 -9.74 -8.79
C ASN A 128 18.68 -8.78 -8.05
N VAL A 129 18.57 -7.48 -8.29
CA VAL A 129 19.42 -6.46 -7.67
C VAL A 129 18.74 -5.90 -6.42
N VAL A 130 19.45 -5.92 -5.30
CA VAL A 130 18.94 -5.37 -4.03
C VAL A 130 18.70 -3.87 -4.17
N GLY A 131 17.52 -3.42 -3.73
CA GLY A 131 17.11 -2.00 -3.79
C GLY A 131 16.31 -1.66 -5.04
N GLU A 132 16.27 -2.51 -6.07
CA GLU A 132 15.52 -2.21 -7.29
C GLU A 132 14.01 -2.50 -7.18
N ASN A 133 13.61 -3.34 -6.22
CA ASN A 133 12.23 -3.78 -6.02
C ASN A 133 11.66 -3.47 -4.63
N ASN A 134 12.42 -2.76 -3.78
CA ASN A 134 12.12 -2.54 -2.36
C ASN A 134 11.55 -1.15 -2.13
N LEU A 135 10.62 -0.96 -1.19
CA LEU A 135 10.26 0.39 -0.75
C LEU A 135 11.49 1.15 -0.21
N ASP A 136 11.64 2.43 -0.57
CA ASP A 136 12.67 3.30 0.01
C ASP A 136 12.08 4.57 0.63
N GLU A 137 12.93 5.39 1.22
CA GLU A 137 12.53 6.65 1.86
C GLU A 137 11.86 7.61 0.87
N ARG A 138 12.28 7.63 -0.40
CA ARG A 138 11.72 8.52 -1.42
C ARG A 138 10.28 8.09 -1.73
N ASP A 139 10.01 6.80 -1.82
CA ASP A 139 8.65 6.30 -2.05
C ASP A 139 7.75 6.48 -0.83
N ALA A 140 8.27 6.27 0.37
CA ALA A 140 7.57 6.59 1.61
C ALA A 140 7.18 8.08 1.67
N ARG A 141 8.10 8.99 1.33
CA ARG A 141 7.81 10.44 1.26
C ARG A 141 6.77 10.78 0.20
N LYS A 142 6.78 10.10 -0.97
CA LYS A 142 5.72 10.25 -1.98
C LYS A 142 4.37 9.80 -1.42
N ALA A 143 4.32 8.62 -0.79
CA ALA A 143 3.09 8.08 -0.20
C ALA A 143 2.50 9.03 0.85
N ALA A 144 3.33 9.53 1.77
CA ALA A 144 2.92 10.52 2.77
C ALA A 144 2.40 11.82 2.13
N ALA A 145 3.10 12.36 1.12
CA ALA A 145 2.68 13.58 0.43
C ALA A 145 1.34 13.40 -0.32
N LEU A 146 1.16 12.27 -1.00
CA LEU A 146 -0.08 11.93 -1.69
C LEU A 146 -1.24 11.74 -0.72
N LEU A 147 -1.00 11.09 0.43
CA LEU A 147 -2.01 10.91 1.47
C LEU A 147 -2.48 12.27 2.01
N LYS A 148 -1.54 13.15 2.37
CA LYS A 148 -1.84 14.52 2.81
C LYS A 148 -2.59 15.32 1.74
N LEU A 149 -2.29 15.10 0.46
CA LEU A 149 -3.03 15.75 -0.63
C LEU A 149 -4.47 15.23 -0.73
N LYS A 150 -4.69 13.92 -0.62
CA LYS A 150 -6.04 13.32 -0.65
C LYS A 150 -6.88 13.76 0.54
N MET A 151 -6.32 13.73 1.75
CA MET A 151 -7.01 14.19 2.96
C MET A 151 -7.47 15.65 2.83
N ARG A 152 -6.60 16.54 2.37
CA ARG A 152 -6.95 17.95 2.12
C ARG A 152 -8.00 18.13 1.03
N LYS A 153 -7.99 17.34 -0.04
CA LYS A 153 -9.03 17.41 -1.09
C LYS A 153 -10.40 17.01 -0.53
N ARG A 154 -10.45 15.91 0.23
CA ARG A 154 -11.64 15.42 0.92
C ARG A 154 -12.22 16.48 1.86
N GLU A 155 -11.39 17.09 2.71
CA GLU A 155 -11.81 18.17 3.62
C GLU A 155 -12.39 19.38 2.89
N ASN A 156 -11.89 19.68 1.69
CA ASN A 156 -12.38 20.76 0.85
C ASN A 156 -13.58 20.36 -0.03
N GLY A 157 -14.13 19.14 0.13
CA GLY A 157 -15.28 18.65 -0.63
C GLY A 157 -15.00 18.43 -2.12
N LYS A 158 -13.76 18.11 -2.49
CA LYS A 158 -13.30 17.89 -3.87
C LYS A 158 -12.83 16.47 -4.11
#